data_AF-A0A7J5CAS0-F1
#
_entry.id   AF-A0A7J5CAS0-F1
#
_cell.length_a   1.000
_cell.length_b   1.000
_cell.length_c   1.000
_cell.angle_alpha   90.00
_cell.angle_beta   90.00
_cell.angle_gamma   90.00
#
_symmetry.space_group_name_H-M   'P 1'
#
loop_
_entity.id
_entity.type
_entity.pdbx_description
1 polymer ?
#
loop_
_entity_poly.entity_id
_entity_poly.type
_entity_poly.pdbx_seq_one_letter_code
_entity_poly.pdbx_strand_id
1 'polypeptide(L)'
;MTCSQSHLGSRTTRLMITSFVFALVATISSMVYANSVARHSVQDLCALVVTLDDTYRATPPQTPTGRQIAEQLRELRTRLDCPSARD
;
A
#
# COMPACT_ATOMS: atom_id res chain seq x y z
N MET A 1 -42.45 41.44 -12.60
CA MET A 1 -42.44 39.98 -12.41
C MET A 1 -40.98 39.50 -12.36
N THR A 2 -40.39 39.47 -11.17
CA THR A 2 -39.00 39.02 -10.96
C THR A 2 -38.94 38.21 -9.67
N CYS A 3 -39.70 37.13 -9.61
CA CYS A 3 -39.67 36.18 -8.50
C CYS A 3 -39.50 34.76 -9.03
N SER A 4 -38.37 34.48 -9.70
CA SER A 4 -37.94 33.10 -9.98
C SER A 4 -36.47 33.06 -10.43
N GLN A 5 -35.55 33.57 -9.61
CA GLN A 5 -34.12 33.47 -9.93
C GLN A 5 -33.23 33.13 -8.72
N SER A 6 -33.68 33.44 -7.50
CA SER A 6 -32.93 33.17 -6.26
C SER A 6 -32.88 31.69 -5.84
N HIS A 7 -33.83 30.86 -6.28
CA HIS A 7 -33.87 29.43 -5.95
C HIS A 7 -33.07 28.52 -6.89
N LEU A 8 -32.78 28.98 -8.12
CA LEU A 8 -31.98 28.20 -9.08
C LEU A 8 -30.51 28.16 -8.67
N GLY A 9 -29.96 29.29 -8.21
CA GLY A 9 -28.57 29.39 -7.77
C GLY A 9 -28.25 28.48 -6.58
N SER A 10 -29.15 28.37 -5.59
CA SER A 10 -28.86 27.53 -4.41
C SER A 10 -28.83 26.03 -4.73
N ARG A 11 -29.65 25.57 -5.69
CA ARG A 11 -29.66 24.17 -6.14
C ARG A 11 -28.43 23.84 -6.98
N THR A 12 -28.06 24.70 -7.93
CA THR A 12 -26.85 24.48 -8.75
C THR A 12 -25.58 24.58 -7.93
N THR A 13 -25.46 25.54 -7.01
CA THR A 13 -24.32 25.64 -6.08
C THR A 13 -24.23 24.41 -5.18
N ARG A 14 -25.36 23.91 -4.66
CA ARG A 14 -25.36 22.65 -3.88
C ARG A 14 -24.86 21.47 -4.71
N LEU A 15 -25.34 21.32 -5.95
CA LEU A 15 -24.91 20.23 -6.83
C LEU A 15 -23.42 20.28 -7.17
N MET A 16 -22.90 21.48 -7.45
CA MET A 16 -21.47 21.70 -7.71
C MET A 16 -20.63 21.32 -6.48
N ILE A 17 -21.04 21.78 -5.29
CA ILE A 17 -20.34 21.45 -4.04
C ILE A 17 -20.39 19.94 -3.77
N THR A 18 -21.54 19.29 -3.93
CA THR A 18 -21.64 17.83 -3.69
C THR A 18 -20.80 17.03 -4.68
N SER A 19 -20.77 17.43 -5.95
CA SER A 19 -19.94 16.78 -6.97
C SER A 19 -18.45 16.94 -6.64
N PHE A 20 -18.05 18.15 -6.24
CA PHE A 20 -16.67 18.43 -5.86
C PHE A 20 -16.25 17.64 -4.61
N VAL A 21 -17.08 17.59 -3.57
CA VAL A 21 -16.82 16.79 -2.37
C VAL A 21 -16.73 15.30 -2.70
N PHE A 22 -17.61 14.78 -3.56
CA PHE A 22 -17.56 13.40 -3.99
C PHE A 22 -16.25 13.07 -4.73
N ALA A 23 -15.82 13.94 -5.65
CA ALA A 23 -14.56 13.79 -6.36
C ALA A 23 -13.35 13.80 -5.40
N LEU A 24 -13.37 14.66 -4.38
CA LEU A 24 -12.33 14.68 -3.35
C LEU A 24 -12.30 13.38 -2.54
N VAL A 25 -13.46 12.91 -2.07
CA VAL A 25 -13.56 11.66 -1.29
C VAL A 25 -13.11 10.46 -2.11
N ALA A 26 -13.51 10.37 -3.38
CA ALA A 26 -13.10 9.29 -4.27
C ALA A 26 -11.58 9.26 -4.47
N THR A 27 -10.96 10.44 -4.64
CA THR A 27 -9.51 10.57 -4.82
C THR A 27 -8.75 10.17 -3.55
N ILE A 28 -9.17 10.67 -2.39
CA ILE A 28 -8.58 10.35 -1.08
C ILE A 28 -8.70 8.84 -0.81
N SER A 29 -9.89 8.26 -1.03
CA SER A 29 -10.14 6.84 -0.80
C SER A 29 -9.26 5.96 -1.71
N SER A 30 -9.05 6.36 -2.97
CA SER A 30 -8.16 5.65 -3.89
C SER A 30 -6.71 5.68 -3.43
N MET A 31 -6.23 6.82 -2.92
CA MET A 31 -4.88 6.92 -2.34
C MET A 31 -4.73 6.07 -1.08
N VAL A 32 -5.73 6.07 -0.19
CA VAL A 32 -5.72 5.26 1.03
C VAL A 32 -5.73 3.78 0.68
N TYR A 33 -6.57 3.35 -0.27
CA TYR A 33 -6.65 1.96 -0.71
C TYR A 33 -5.35 1.51 -1.39
N ALA A 34 -4.79 2.32 -2.29
CA ALA A 34 -3.51 2.01 -2.93
C ALA A 34 -2.38 1.89 -1.88
N ASN A 35 -2.37 2.77 -0.87
CA ASN A 35 -1.41 2.71 0.21
C ASN A 35 -1.63 1.50 1.14
N SER A 36 -2.87 1.13 1.45
CA SER A 36 -3.16 -0.05 2.28
C SER A 36 -2.82 -1.35 1.55
N VAL A 37 -3.16 -1.46 0.26
CA VAL A 37 -2.81 -2.62 -0.56
C VAL A 37 -1.29 -2.73 -0.69
N ALA A 38 -0.59 -1.62 -0.94
CA ALA A 38 0.87 -1.60 -0.98
C ALA A 38 1.49 -2.07 0.34
N ARG A 39 0.95 -1.63 1.49
CA ARG A 39 1.44 -2.06 2.81
C ARG A 39 1.19 -3.55 3.06
N HIS A 40 0.01 -4.06 2.73
CA HIS A 40 -0.30 -5.49 2.89
C HIS A 40 0.61 -6.37 2.02
N SER A 41 0.81 -6.01 0.76
CA SER A 41 1.71 -6.76 -0.12
C SER A 41 3.16 -6.74 0.33
N VAL A 42 3.63 -5.62 0.90
CA VAL A 42 4.98 -5.54 1.50
C VAL A 42 5.08 -6.41 2.74
N GLN A 43 4.05 -6.45 3.59
CA GLN A 43 4.02 -7.30 4.78
C GLN A 43 4.07 -8.79 4.44
N ASP A 44 3.26 -9.24 3.47
CA ASP A 44 3.25 -10.64 3.03
C ASP A 44 4.60 -11.05 2.42
N LEU A 45 5.19 -10.16 1.61
CA LEU A 45 6.53 -10.38 1.05
C LEU A 45 7.59 -10.43 2.15
N CYS A 46 7.53 -9.55 3.14
CA CYS A 46 8.43 -9.57 4.28
C CYS A 46 8.30 -10.87 5.08
N ALA A 47 7.09 -11.36 5.35
CA ALA A 47 6.88 -12.63 6.03
C ALA A 47 7.56 -13.79 5.29
N LEU A 48 7.43 -13.83 3.96
CA LEU A 48 8.07 -14.85 3.12
C LEU A 48 9.59 -14.75 3.15
N VAL A 49 10.15 -13.55 2.91
CA VAL A 49 11.59 -13.30 2.85
C VAL A 49 12.26 -13.60 4.18
N VAL A 50 11.66 -13.17 5.30
CA VAL A 50 12.17 -13.44 6.65
C VAL A 50 12.17 -14.93 6.94
N THR A 51 11.07 -15.64 6.63
CA THR A 51 10.98 -17.09 6.85
C THR A 51 12.07 -17.85 6.07
N LEU A 52 12.31 -17.47 4.82
CA LEU A 52 13.32 -18.10 3.97
C LEU A 52 14.75 -17.76 4.41
N ASP A 53 15.04 -16.50 4.76
CA ASP A 53 16.35 -16.09 5.31
C ASP A 53 16.64 -16.84 6.61
N ASP A 54 15.68 -16.91 7.52
CA ASP A 54 15.81 -17.62 8.79
C ASP A 54 15.99 -19.14 8.56
N THR A 55 15.33 -19.71 7.56
CA THR A 55 15.53 -21.12 7.16
C THR A 55 16.96 -21.37 6.67
N TYR A 56 17.50 -20.49 5.81
CA TYR A 56 18.88 -20.61 5.34
C TYR A 56 19.92 -20.31 6.42
N ARG A 57 19.59 -19.51 7.43
CA ARG A 57 20.44 -19.34 8.62
C ARG A 57 20.46 -20.60 9.49
N ALA A 58 19.30 -21.21 9.70
CA ALA A 58 19.17 -22.43 10.49
C ALA A 58 19.79 -23.64 9.78
N THR A 59 19.60 -23.74 8.47
CA THR A 59 20.12 -24.82 7.63
C THR A 59 20.92 -24.23 6.46
N PRO A 60 22.23 -23.97 6.65
CA PRO A 60 23.05 -23.35 5.63
C PRO A 60 23.06 -24.14 4.31
N PRO A 61 22.86 -23.46 3.17
CA PRO A 61 22.86 -24.13 1.88
C PRO A 61 24.26 -24.63 1.51
N GLN A 62 24.33 -25.88 1.08
CA GLN A 62 25.61 -26.55 0.72
C GLN A 62 26.01 -26.32 -0.74
N THR A 63 25.07 -25.88 -1.59
CA THR A 63 25.31 -25.67 -3.02
C THR A 63 25.70 -24.22 -3.32
N PRO A 64 26.49 -23.96 -4.39
CA PRO A 64 26.77 -22.60 -4.83
C PRO A 64 25.51 -21.78 -5.12
N THR A 65 24.53 -22.38 -5.81
CA THR A 65 23.24 -21.75 -6.11
C THR A 65 22.47 -21.41 -4.84
N GLY A 66 22.43 -22.32 -3.86
CA GLY A 66 21.74 -22.06 -2.60
C GLY A 66 22.36 -20.91 -1.80
N ARG A 67 23.70 -20.79 -1.81
CA ARG A 67 24.39 -19.65 -1.19
C ARG A 67 24.08 -18.32 -1.89
N GLN A 68 24.01 -18.33 -3.22
CA GLN A 68 23.62 -17.14 -3.99
C GLN A 68 22.19 -16.71 -3.68
N ILE A 69 21.26 -17.68 -3.58
CA ILE A 69 19.87 -17.41 -3.21
C ILE A 69 19.80 -16.83 -1.79
N ALA A 70 20.50 -17.42 -0.82
CA ALA A 70 20.54 -16.92 0.56
C ALA A 70 21.05 -15.47 0.64
N GLU A 71 22.09 -15.11 -0.12
CA GLU A 71 22.57 -13.72 -0.16
C GLU A 71 21.55 -12.76 -0.78
N GLN A 72 20.89 -13.16 -1.87
CA GLN A 72 19.82 -12.36 -2.49
C GLN A 72 18.64 -12.14 -1.54
N LEU A 73 18.28 -13.16 -0.74
CA LEU A 73 17.26 -13.04 0.30
C LEU A 73 17.66 -12.05 1.40
N ARG A 74 18.93 -12.09 1.83
CA ARG A 74 19.46 -11.16 2.83
C ARG A 74 19.48 -9.71 2.33
N GLU A 75 19.86 -9.51 1.08
CA GLU A 75 19.79 -8.21 0.41
C GLU A 75 18.35 -7.72 0.30
N LEU A 76 17.43 -8.59 -0.13
CA LEU A 76 16.01 -8.26 -0.28
C LEU A 76 15.38 -7.89 1.07
N ARG A 77 15.70 -8.62 2.15
CA ARG A 77 15.27 -8.31 3.53
C ARG A 77 15.70 -6.90 3.95
N THR A 78 16.93 -6.52 3.63
CA THR A 78 17.49 -5.20 3.94
C THR A 78 16.83 -4.10 3.11
N ARG A 79 16.61 -4.35 1.81
CA ARG A 79 16.01 -3.38 0.88
C ARG A 79 14.55 -3.08 1.22
N LEU A 80 13.82 -4.07 1.70
CA LEU A 80 12.41 -3.95 2.10
C LEU A 80 12.24 -3.46 3.54
N ASP A 81 13.34 -3.27 4.29
CA ASP A 81 13.33 -2.91 5.72
C ASP A 81 12.41 -3.83 6.54
N CYS A 82 12.46 -5.13 6.26
CA CYS A 82 11.57 -6.10 6.90
C CYS A 82 11.93 -6.26 8.38
N PRO A 83 10.92 -6.22 9.29
CA PRO A 83 11.16 -6.40 10.72
C PRO A 83 11.73 -7.79 11.02
N SER A 84 12.41 -7.89 12.16
CA SER A 84 12.89 -9.19 12.63
C SER A 84 11.69 -10.04 13.05
N ALA A 85 11.73 -11.37 12.85
CA ALA A 85 10.63 -12.27 13.24
C ALA A 85 10.35 -12.32 14.77
N ARG A 86 11.02 -11.47 15.56
CA ARG A 86 11.00 -11.44 17.02
C ARG A 86 10.35 -10.18 17.61
N ASP A 87 9.79 -9.30 16.80
CA ASP A 87 9.06 -8.11 17.26
C ASP A 87 7.54 -8.32 17.27
#